data_AF-A0A2S4PV01-F1
#
_entry.id   AF-A0A2S4PV01-F1
#
_cell.length_a   1.000
_cell.length_b   1.000
_cell.length_c   1.000
_cell.angle_alpha   90.00
_cell.angle_beta   90.00
_cell.angle_gamma   90.00
#
_symmetry.space_group_name_H-M   'P 1'
#
loop_
_entity.id
_entity.type
_entity.pdbx_description
1 polymer ?
#
loop_
_entity_poly.entity_id
_entity_poly.type
_entity_poly.pdbx_seq_one_letter_code
_entity_poly.pdbx_strand_id
1 'polypeptide(L)'
;MNFVDNKMPTSSSTGSKKRRRSDETRAAKFYAVRVGVRPGIYATWKECYEQIDRFKGARYKAFVKYEDAKDFVAGKDVATKLESSHAERYYGVAVGHRPGVYTDWTEASLQIKDIKRPLYKKFPTLAEAEFFVMTKGKDLEKHLEAREHDQDREAADESQGREILVVEDSKEEKDESVIKKRKIESSIQASSGKGLDENLIQVYTDGSARRNGRKGARAGVGVFFGTNDPRNLSEPLQGELQTNQRAELTAVLRALQICPQDKDVQIFTDSTYSINSLTKWYKVWLNNNWRTSNGSSVVNKDLVQAIRHLMDCRSTLGSKTDLSWVRGHNHNFGNEAAD
;
A
#
# COMPACT_ATOMS: atom_id res chain seq x y z
N MET A 1 -58.98 10.09 -60.33
CA MET A 1 -58.80 11.55 -60.10
C MET A 1 -57.65 11.73 -59.13
N ASN A 2 -56.53 12.30 -59.62
CA ASN A 2 -55.66 13.33 -59.01
C ASN A 2 -55.27 13.25 -57.52
N PHE A 3 -54.07 13.58 -57.04
CA PHE A 3 -52.70 13.86 -57.52
C PHE A 3 -51.91 14.20 -56.21
N VAL A 4 -50.69 13.66 -56.06
CA VAL A 4 -49.47 14.35 -55.53
C VAL A 4 -49.27 14.69 -54.03
N ASP A 5 -48.35 13.93 -53.42
CA ASP A 5 -47.06 14.25 -52.78
C ASP A 5 -46.84 15.20 -51.56
N ASN A 6 -45.96 14.67 -50.68
CA ASN A 6 -44.78 15.28 -50.00
C ASN A 6 -45.01 16.28 -48.83
N LYS A 7 -44.19 16.38 -47.76
CA LYS A 7 -42.94 15.74 -47.27
C LYS A 7 -42.63 16.35 -45.87
N MET A 8 -42.07 15.60 -44.89
CA MET A 8 -40.72 15.75 -44.25
C MET A 8 -40.78 15.31 -42.76
N PRO A 9 -39.66 14.99 -42.08
CA PRO A 9 -38.54 14.14 -42.50
C PRO A 9 -38.13 13.09 -41.44
N THR A 10 -37.25 12.20 -41.91
CA THR A 10 -36.56 11.08 -41.27
C THR A 10 -35.54 11.45 -40.18
N SER A 11 -35.28 10.55 -39.22
CA SER A 11 -33.91 10.06 -38.99
C SER A 11 -33.88 8.72 -38.25
N SER A 12 -33.52 7.66 -38.98
CA SER A 12 -32.91 6.45 -38.44
C SER A 12 -31.44 6.73 -38.14
N SER A 13 -30.95 6.34 -36.96
CA SER A 13 -29.51 6.28 -36.67
C SER A 13 -29.16 4.98 -35.96
N THR A 14 -28.24 4.27 -36.59
CA THR A 14 -27.60 3.03 -36.23
C THR A 14 -26.66 3.20 -35.04
N GLY A 15 -26.79 2.35 -34.02
CA GLY A 15 -25.93 2.32 -32.84
C GLY A 15 -25.18 0.99 -32.71
N SER A 16 -23.86 1.05 -32.78
CA SER A 16 -22.92 -0.03 -33.01
C SER A 16 -22.72 -1.04 -31.87
N LYS A 17 -22.38 -2.25 -32.29
CA LYS A 17 -21.96 -3.45 -31.54
C LYS A 17 -21.05 -3.16 -30.33
N LYS A 18 -21.51 -3.50 -29.12
CA LYS A 18 -20.65 -3.73 -27.94
C LYS A 18 -20.46 -5.24 -27.77
N ARG A 19 -19.21 -5.69 -27.96
CA ARG A 19 -18.76 -7.09 -27.91
C ARG A 19 -19.14 -7.73 -26.56
N ARG A 20 -19.99 -8.76 -26.60
CA ARG A 20 -20.25 -9.67 -25.47
C ARG A 20 -18.98 -10.48 -25.22
N ARG A 21 -18.35 -10.25 -24.06
CA ARG A 21 -17.27 -11.11 -23.55
C ARG A 21 -17.94 -12.39 -23.04
N SER A 22 -17.47 -13.53 -23.52
CA SER A 22 -18.00 -14.88 -23.28
C SER A 22 -18.01 -15.24 -21.79
N ASP A 23 -19.09 -15.90 -21.38
CA ASP A 23 -19.48 -16.24 -20.00
C ASP A 23 -19.00 -17.65 -19.61
N GLU A 24 -17.75 -17.99 -19.94
CA GLU A 24 -17.29 -19.37 -19.88
C GLU A 24 -16.05 -19.47 -19.00
N THR A 25 -16.29 -19.58 -17.69
CA THR A 25 -15.54 -20.32 -16.63
C THR A 25 -15.97 -19.83 -15.23
N ARG A 26 -17.26 -19.89 -14.89
CA ARG A 26 -17.69 -19.89 -13.48
C ARG A 26 -17.89 -21.35 -13.08
N ALA A 27 -17.04 -21.84 -12.16
CA ALA A 27 -17.22 -23.16 -11.56
C ALA A 27 -18.67 -23.36 -11.11
N ALA A 28 -19.28 -24.48 -11.51
CA ALA A 28 -20.66 -24.81 -11.15
C ALA A 28 -20.82 -24.81 -9.63
N LYS A 29 -21.79 -24.04 -9.11
CA LYS A 29 -22.09 -23.92 -7.68
C LYS A 29 -23.37 -24.67 -7.37
N PHE A 30 -23.39 -25.40 -6.26
CA PHE A 30 -24.56 -26.08 -5.72
C PHE A 30 -25.15 -25.24 -4.59
N TYR A 31 -26.45 -25.01 -4.61
CA TYR A 31 -27.14 -24.18 -3.62
C TYR A 31 -28.01 -25.06 -2.74
N ALA A 32 -27.65 -25.19 -1.47
CA ALA A 32 -28.34 -26.05 -0.52
C ALA A 32 -29.27 -25.24 0.37
N VAL A 33 -30.53 -25.66 0.48
CA VAL A 33 -31.54 -25.10 1.38
C VAL A 33 -31.81 -26.13 2.47
N ARG A 34 -31.44 -25.82 3.70
CA ARG A 34 -31.69 -26.65 4.90
C ARG A 34 -33.05 -26.33 5.52
N VAL A 35 -33.42 -25.05 5.54
CA VAL A 35 -34.72 -24.59 6.02
C VAL A 35 -35.26 -23.63 4.96
N GLY A 36 -36.45 -23.90 4.43
CA GLY A 36 -37.07 -23.16 3.35
C GLY A 36 -38.37 -23.82 2.93
N VAL A 37 -39.01 -23.34 1.86
CA VAL A 37 -40.26 -23.92 1.34
C VAL A 37 -40.08 -25.38 0.97
N ARG A 38 -38.96 -25.71 0.32
CA ARG A 38 -38.51 -27.09 0.06
C ARG A 38 -37.02 -27.20 0.36
N PRO A 39 -36.63 -27.93 1.42
CA PRO A 39 -35.23 -28.26 1.65
C PRO A 39 -34.67 -29.16 0.54
N GLY A 40 -33.44 -28.90 0.10
CA GLY A 40 -32.83 -29.62 -1.03
C GLY A 40 -31.60 -28.92 -1.59
N ILE A 41 -30.99 -29.50 -2.62
CA ILE A 41 -29.83 -28.95 -3.33
C ILE A 41 -30.27 -28.56 -4.74
N TYR A 42 -29.93 -27.34 -5.16
CA TYR A 42 -30.32 -26.75 -6.43
C TYR A 42 -29.07 -26.44 -7.26
N ALA A 43 -29.17 -26.67 -8.57
CA ALA A 43 -28.07 -26.42 -9.51
C ALA A 43 -27.94 -24.94 -9.86
N THR A 44 -29.02 -24.17 -9.69
CA THR A 44 -29.04 -22.74 -10.01
C THR A 44 -29.50 -21.90 -8.82
N TRP A 45 -29.01 -20.65 -8.77
CA TRP A 45 -29.45 -19.69 -7.75
C TRP A 45 -30.95 -19.37 -7.88
N LYS A 46 -31.49 -19.35 -9.10
CA LYS A 46 -32.91 -19.07 -9.36
C LYS A 46 -33.82 -20.08 -8.65
N GLU A 47 -33.53 -21.37 -8.79
CA GLU A 47 -34.28 -22.45 -8.15
C GLU A 47 -34.17 -22.38 -6.62
N CYS A 48 -32.99 -22.07 -6.08
CA CYS A 48 -32.77 -21.88 -4.65
C CYS A 48 -33.57 -20.67 -4.11
N TYR A 49 -33.54 -19.55 -4.84
CA TYR A 49 -34.20 -18.30 -4.46
C TYR A 49 -35.72 -18.47 -4.32
N GLU A 50 -36.35 -19.20 -5.25
CA GLU A 50 -37.78 -19.53 -5.20
C GLU A 50 -38.18 -20.28 -3.91
N GLN A 51 -37.24 -21.01 -3.28
CA GLN A 51 -37.51 -21.74 -2.04
C GLN A 51 -37.27 -20.93 -0.77
N ILE A 52 -36.70 -19.73 -0.86
CA ILE A 52 -36.33 -18.90 0.31
C ILE A 52 -37.03 -17.55 0.34
N ASP A 53 -37.37 -16.97 -0.82
CA ASP A 53 -37.91 -15.61 -0.96
C ASP A 53 -39.17 -15.34 -0.15
N ARG A 54 -40.01 -16.37 0.05
CA ARG A 54 -41.28 -16.27 0.78
C ARG A 54 -41.31 -17.05 2.10
N PHE A 55 -40.16 -17.54 2.58
CA PHE A 55 -40.06 -18.35 3.80
C PHE A 55 -39.29 -17.61 4.90
N LYS A 56 -40.00 -17.14 5.94
CA LYS A 56 -39.38 -16.49 7.10
C LYS A 56 -38.55 -17.50 7.90
N GLY A 57 -37.25 -17.22 8.04
CA GLY A 57 -36.31 -18.09 8.75
C GLY A 57 -35.60 -19.12 7.87
N ALA A 58 -35.55 -18.90 6.55
CA ALA A 58 -34.83 -19.78 5.63
C ALA A 58 -33.32 -19.87 5.97
N ARG A 59 -32.77 -21.09 5.93
CA ARG A 59 -31.34 -21.40 6.10
C ARG A 59 -30.84 -22.05 4.82
N TYR A 60 -29.96 -21.37 4.10
CA TYR A 60 -29.39 -21.85 2.84
C TYR A 60 -27.91 -21.46 2.72
N LYS A 61 -27.14 -22.17 1.89
CA LYS A 61 -25.71 -21.92 1.64
C LYS A 61 -25.29 -22.45 0.27
N ALA A 62 -24.30 -21.82 -0.37
CA ALA A 62 -23.73 -22.27 -1.64
C ALA A 62 -22.43 -23.03 -1.41
N PHE A 63 -22.23 -24.11 -2.18
CA PHE A 63 -21.09 -25.01 -2.10
C PHE A 63 -20.51 -25.25 -3.49
N VAL A 64 -19.20 -25.53 -3.54
CA VAL A 64 -18.51 -25.91 -4.78
C VAL A 64 -18.63 -27.43 -5.00
N LYS A 65 -18.67 -28.23 -3.92
CA LYS A 65 -18.84 -29.69 -3.97
C LYS A 65 -20.29 -30.06 -3.63
N TYR A 66 -20.82 -31.04 -4.36
CA TYR A 66 -22.17 -31.56 -4.13
C TYR A 66 -22.32 -32.26 -2.78
N GLU A 67 -21.28 -32.97 -2.31
CA GLU A 67 -21.36 -33.72 -1.04
C GLU A 67 -21.46 -32.77 0.17
N ASP A 68 -20.73 -31.64 0.16
CA ASP A 68 -20.83 -30.63 1.21
C ASP A 68 -22.23 -29.97 1.26
N ALA A 69 -22.86 -29.78 0.09
CA ALA A 69 -24.23 -29.32 -0.01
C ALA A 69 -25.22 -30.33 0.58
N LYS A 70 -24.99 -31.62 0.35
CA LYS A 70 -25.81 -32.72 0.86
C LYS A 70 -25.71 -32.88 2.37
N ASP A 71 -24.50 -32.77 2.91
CA ASP A 71 -24.28 -32.83 4.36
C ASP A 71 -24.95 -31.64 5.07
N PHE A 72 -24.89 -30.44 4.49
CA PHE A 72 -25.57 -29.25 5.01
C PHE A 72 -27.10 -29.41 5.06
N VAL A 73 -27.72 -30.01 4.04
CA VAL A 73 -29.16 -30.32 4.04
C VAL A 73 -29.50 -31.42 5.04
N ALA A 74 -28.65 -32.45 5.17
CA ALA A 74 -28.81 -33.57 6.10
C ALA A 74 -28.68 -33.17 7.58
N GLY A 75 -28.39 -31.91 7.87
CA GLY A 75 -28.34 -31.37 9.22
C GLY A 75 -27.04 -31.67 9.97
N LYS A 76 -26.09 -32.35 9.31
CA LYS A 76 -24.71 -32.44 9.75
C LYS A 76 -24.10 -31.07 9.50
N ASP A 77 -23.75 -30.37 10.57
CA ASP A 77 -22.96 -29.17 10.42
C ASP A 77 -21.64 -29.60 9.79
N VAL A 78 -21.45 -29.24 8.51
CA VAL A 78 -20.17 -29.37 7.81
C VAL A 78 -19.20 -28.44 8.51
N ALA A 79 -18.70 -28.91 9.65
CA ALA A 79 -17.55 -28.39 10.32
C ALA A 79 -16.38 -28.76 9.42
N THR A 80 -16.08 -27.86 8.48
CA THR A 80 -14.79 -27.82 7.82
C THR A 80 -13.72 -27.75 8.91
N LYS A 81 -13.12 -28.90 9.22
CA LYS A 81 -12.03 -29.06 10.19
C LYS A 81 -10.91 -29.86 9.51
N LEU A 82 -10.09 -29.11 8.77
CA LEU A 82 -8.70 -29.29 8.29
C LEU A 82 -8.65 -28.55 6.95
N GLU A 83 -8.08 -27.35 6.83
CA GLU A 83 -6.75 -26.95 7.31
C GLU A 83 -6.74 -25.61 8.07
N SER A 84 -5.91 -25.58 9.12
CA SER A 84 -5.37 -24.47 9.92
C SER A 84 -6.29 -23.31 10.36
N SER A 85 -6.30 -23.13 11.69
CA SER A 85 -6.93 -22.10 12.50
C SER A 85 -6.60 -20.67 12.08
N HIS A 86 -7.40 -20.08 11.21
CA HIS A 86 -7.46 -18.63 11.10
C HIS A 86 -8.59 -18.14 11.99
N ALA A 87 -8.26 -17.55 13.14
CA ALA A 87 -9.21 -16.68 13.81
C ALA A 87 -9.71 -15.67 12.75
N GLU A 88 -11.02 -15.51 12.58
CA GLU A 88 -11.55 -14.57 11.58
C GLU A 88 -10.94 -13.17 11.78
N ARG A 89 -10.57 -12.85 13.03
CA ARG A 89 -9.79 -11.68 13.45
C ARG A 89 -8.99 -12.00 14.72
N TYR A 90 -7.80 -11.41 14.84
CA TYR A 90 -6.96 -11.40 16.03
C TYR A 90 -7.07 -10.05 16.73
N TYR A 91 -7.05 -10.02 18.06
CA TYR A 91 -7.16 -8.80 18.86
C TYR A 91 -5.85 -8.59 19.63
N GLY A 92 -5.05 -7.62 19.20
CA GLY A 92 -3.83 -7.24 19.91
C GLY A 92 -4.16 -6.24 21.00
N VAL A 93 -3.82 -6.55 22.25
CA VAL A 93 -3.89 -5.64 23.40
C VAL A 93 -2.46 -5.25 23.79
N ALA A 94 -2.05 -4.04 23.43
CA ALA A 94 -0.74 -3.48 23.72
C ALA A 94 -0.64 -2.84 25.11
N VAL A 95 -1.74 -2.26 25.61
CA VAL A 95 -1.86 -1.71 26.96
C VAL A 95 -3.16 -2.21 27.57
N GLY A 96 -3.04 -3.14 28.52
CA GLY A 96 -4.13 -3.83 29.21
C GLY A 96 -3.64 -4.56 30.47
N HIS A 97 -4.54 -5.25 31.18
CA HIS A 97 -4.22 -6.04 32.39
C HIS A 97 -3.24 -7.16 32.05
N ARG A 98 -3.45 -7.80 30.90
CA ARG A 98 -2.49 -8.70 30.26
C ARG A 98 -2.33 -8.29 28.81
N PRO A 99 -1.19 -7.66 28.43
CA PRO A 99 -0.88 -7.41 27.04
C PRO A 99 -0.64 -8.73 26.29
N GLY A 100 -1.16 -8.84 25.08
CA GLY A 100 -1.13 -10.10 24.33
C GLY A 100 -2.07 -10.09 23.13
N VAL A 101 -2.02 -11.17 22.34
CA VAL A 101 -2.94 -11.40 21.25
C VAL A 101 -4.02 -12.38 21.68
N TYR A 102 -5.26 -12.04 21.38
CA TYR A 102 -6.43 -12.83 21.69
C TYR A 102 -7.15 -13.20 20.39
N THR A 103 -7.68 -14.43 20.32
CA THR A 103 -8.49 -14.89 19.19
C THR A 103 -9.98 -14.66 19.43
N ASP A 104 -10.36 -14.33 20.67
CA ASP A 104 -11.73 -14.02 21.07
C ASP A 104 -11.84 -12.61 21.67
N TRP A 105 -12.86 -11.87 21.24
CA TRP A 105 -13.07 -10.49 21.71
C TRP A 105 -13.52 -10.43 23.17
N THR A 106 -14.23 -11.45 23.66
CA THR A 106 -14.70 -11.51 25.05
C THR A 106 -13.51 -11.51 26.00
N GLU A 107 -12.47 -12.28 25.68
CA GLU A 107 -11.22 -12.33 26.45
C GLU A 107 -10.42 -11.03 26.33
N ALA A 108 -10.28 -10.49 25.12
CA ALA A 108 -9.55 -9.24 24.85
C ALA A 108 -10.17 -8.05 25.59
N SER A 109 -11.50 -7.97 25.61
CA SER A 109 -12.27 -6.90 26.26
C SER A 109 -12.07 -6.86 27.78
N LEU A 110 -11.96 -8.04 28.42
CA LEU A 110 -11.64 -8.13 29.85
C LEU A 110 -10.27 -7.52 30.18
N GLN A 111 -9.31 -7.55 29.24
CA GLN A 111 -7.98 -7.00 29.47
C GLN A 111 -7.91 -5.49 29.36
N ILE A 112 -8.87 -4.84 28.73
CA ILE A 112 -8.87 -3.37 28.56
C ILE A 112 -9.85 -2.67 29.50
N LYS A 113 -10.75 -3.43 30.13
CA LYS A 113 -11.78 -2.92 31.03
C LYS A 113 -11.14 -2.25 32.26
N ASP A 114 -11.62 -1.06 32.60
CA ASP A 114 -11.20 -0.24 33.75
C ASP A 114 -9.73 0.24 33.74
N ILE A 115 -9.03 0.14 32.60
CA ILE A 115 -7.69 0.70 32.42
C ILE A 115 -7.76 2.10 31.83
N LYS A 116 -6.96 3.02 32.38
CA LYS A 116 -6.82 4.37 31.82
C LYS A 116 -5.99 4.31 30.53
N ARG A 117 -6.62 4.69 29.41
CA ARG A 117 -6.03 4.74 28.06
C ARG A 117 -5.53 3.37 27.56
N PRO A 118 -6.41 2.36 27.43
CA PRO A 118 -6.03 1.06 26.89
C PRO A 118 -5.67 1.20 25.41
N LEU A 119 -4.72 0.39 24.95
CA LEU A 119 -4.25 0.41 23.57
C LEU A 119 -4.48 -0.97 22.98
N TYR A 120 -5.43 -1.07 22.06
CA TYR A 120 -5.84 -2.32 21.44
C TYR A 120 -6.29 -2.09 19.99
N LYS A 121 -6.14 -3.09 19.12
CA LYS A 121 -6.58 -3.05 17.72
C LYS A 121 -6.85 -4.48 17.23
N LYS A 122 -7.71 -4.62 16.21
CA LYS A 122 -8.06 -5.90 15.59
C LYS A 122 -7.32 -6.07 14.27
N PHE A 123 -6.92 -7.29 13.97
CA PHE A 123 -6.05 -7.64 12.85
C PHE A 123 -6.56 -8.86 12.10
N PRO A 124 -6.37 -8.91 10.78
CA PRO A 124 -6.65 -10.11 10.00
C PRO A 124 -5.69 -11.26 10.36
N THR A 125 -4.42 -10.99 10.68
CA THR A 125 -3.41 -12.04 10.92
C THR A 125 -2.84 -12.01 12.34
N LEU A 126 -2.39 -13.18 12.82
CA LEU A 126 -1.73 -13.33 14.13
C LEU A 126 -0.46 -12.49 14.20
N ALA A 127 0.37 -12.56 13.15
CA ALA A 127 1.63 -11.84 13.06
C ALA A 127 1.47 -10.31 13.19
N GLU A 128 0.43 -9.74 12.57
CA GLU A 128 0.13 -8.31 12.72
C GLU A 128 -0.32 -7.95 14.14
N ALA A 129 -1.12 -8.82 14.76
CA ALA A 129 -1.54 -8.62 16.14
C ALA A 129 -0.36 -8.73 17.11
N GLU A 130 0.54 -9.69 16.93
CA GLU A 130 1.75 -9.85 17.73
C GLU A 130 2.67 -8.65 17.57
N PHE A 131 2.85 -8.17 16.34
CA PHE A 131 3.63 -6.97 16.06
C PHE A 131 3.02 -5.74 16.72
N PHE A 132 1.68 -5.56 16.67
CA PHE A 132 1.00 -4.46 17.35
C PHE A 132 1.24 -4.45 18.86
N VAL A 133 1.16 -5.63 19.49
CA VAL A 133 1.41 -5.80 20.93
C VAL A 133 2.87 -5.51 21.26
N MET A 134 3.81 -6.06 20.48
CA MET A 134 5.25 -5.92 20.69
C MET A 134 5.74 -4.47 20.52
N THR A 135 5.17 -3.76 19.55
CA THR A 135 5.52 -2.36 19.25
C THR A 135 4.74 -1.34 20.08
N LYS A 136 3.84 -1.81 20.95
CA LYS A 136 2.88 -0.98 21.69
C LYS A 136 2.14 0.01 20.77
N GLY A 137 1.70 -0.45 19.61
CA GLY A 137 0.97 0.36 18.62
C GLY A 137 1.78 1.45 17.92
N LYS A 138 3.12 1.45 18.02
CA LYS A 138 3.98 2.27 17.14
C LYS A 138 4.30 1.47 15.88
N ASP A 139 3.92 1.97 14.70
CA ASP A 139 4.38 1.50 13.37
C ASP A 139 3.69 0.32 12.65
N LEU A 140 2.53 -0.20 13.07
CA LEU A 140 1.92 -1.31 12.31
C LEU A 140 1.33 -0.91 10.93
N GLU A 141 0.86 0.34 10.77
CA GLU A 141 0.30 0.83 9.50
C GLU A 141 1.32 0.75 8.32
N LYS A 142 2.64 0.79 8.61
CA LYS A 142 3.73 0.73 7.61
C LYS A 142 4.10 -0.69 7.15
N HIS A 143 3.67 -1.75 7.85
CA HIS A 143 4.11 -3.14 7.55
C HIS A 143 3.14 -3.90 6.65
N LEU A 144 1.84 -3.61 6.73
CA LEU A 144 0.79 -4.20 5.89
C LEU A 144 0.92 -3.84 4.41
N GLU A 145 1.45 -2.64 4.10
CA GLU A 145 1.62 -2.15 2.72
C GLU A 145 2.82 -2.80 1.99
N ALA A 146 3.74 -3.45 2.71
CA ALA A 146 4.93 -4.09 2.11
C ALA A 146 4.65 -5.50 1.57
N ARG A 147 3.60 -6.19 2.04
CA ARG A 147 3.33 -7.60 1.70
C ARG A 147 2.53 -7.84 0.41
N GLU A 148 1.87 -6.83 -0.15
CA GLU A 148 1.24 -6.94 -1.48
C GLU A 148 2.27 -6.98 -2.62
N HIS A 149 3.56 -6.73 -2.35
CA HIS A 149 4.62 -6.63 -3.36
C HIS A 149 5.50 -7.88 -3.51
N ASP A 150 5.38 -8.88 -2.61
CA ASP A 150 6.25 -10.07 -2.58
C ASP A 150 5.66 -11.33 -3.22
N GLN A 151 4.34 -11.40 -3.48
CA GLN A 151 3.72 -12.57 -4.14
C GLN A 151 4.06 -12.73 -5.63
N ASP A 152 4.66 -11.72 -6.25
CA ASP A 152 5.10 -11.76 -7.65
C ASP A 152 6.58 -12.18 -7.84
N ARG A 153 7.34 -12.37 -6.75
CA ARG A 153 8.80 -12.66 -6.83
C ARG A 153 9.22 -14.11 -6.62
N GLU A 154 8.39 -14.95 -5.99
CA GLU A 154 8.78 -16.34 -5.65
C GLU A 154 8.71 -17.34 -6.84
N ALA A 155 8.20 -16.96 -8.01
CA ALA A 155 8.06 -17.87 -9.16
C ALA A 155 9.30 -17.95 -10.08
N ALA A 156 10.40 -17.25 -9.77
CA ALA A 156 11.50 -17.03 -10.72
C ALA A 156 12.87 -17.63 -10.34
N ASP A 157 13.06 -18.21 -9.15
CA ASP A 157 14.40 -18.55 -8.63
C ASP A 157 14.72 -20.06 -8.58
N GLU A 158 13.89 -20.92 -9.16
CA GLU A 158 14.06 -22.38 -9.07
C GLU A 158 14.89 -22.99 -10.22
N SER A 159 15.93 -22.29 -10.68
CA SER A 159 16.90 -22.89 -11.62
C SER A 159 18.29 -22.31 -11.47
N GLN A 160 19.09 -22.86 -10.55
CA GLN A 160 20.45 -23.36 -10.78
C GLN A 160 21.11 -23.74 -9.45
N GLY A 161 21.17 -25.04 -9.17
CA GLY A 161 22.02 -25.57 -8.12
C GLY A 161 23.49 -25.53 -8.50
N ARG A 162 24.37 -25.33 -7.52
CA ARG A 162 25.75 -25.83 -7.54
C ARG A 162 26.35 -25.94 -6.14
N GLU A 163 27.21 -26.95 -6.03
CA GLU A 163 27.72 -27.63 -4.84
C GLU A 163 28.61 -26.77 -3.93
N ILE A 164 28.59 -27.09 -2.63
CA ILE A 164 29.54 -26.62 -1.61
C ILE A 164 30.43 -27.81 -1.24
N LEU A 165 31.73 -27.69 -1.53
CA LEU A 165 32.80 -28.56 -1.04
C LEU A 165 33.48 -27.90 0.16
N VAL A 166 33.66 -28.69 1.23
CA VAL A 166 34.29 -28.33 2.51
C VAL A 166 35.80 -28.53 2.42
N VAL A 167 36.62 -27.56 2.88
CA VAL A 167 37.92 -27.82 3.53
C VAL A 167 38.24 -26.71 4.55
N GLU A 168 38.78 -27.14 5.69
CA GLU A 168 39.04 -26.43 6.95
C GLU A 168 40.29 -25.53 6.98
N ASP A 169 40.13 -24.44 7.75
CA ASP A 169 41.00 -23.81 8.77
C ASP A 169 42.54 -23.92 8.72
N SER A 170 43.20 -22.75 8.75
CA SER A 170 44.30 -22.46 9.69
C SER A 170 44.51 -20.95 9.88
N LYS A 171 44.65 -20.57 11.15
CA LYS A 171 44.72 -19.21 11.69
C LYS A 171 46.14 -18.66 11.66
N GLU A 172 46.28 -17.35 11.49
CA GLU A 172 47.29 -16.56 12.21
C GLU A 172 46.90 -15.08 12.29
N GLU A 173 46.83 -14.57 13.52
CA GLU A 173 46.40 -13.22 13.91
C GLU A 173 47.54 -12.20 13.75
N LYS A 174 47.34 -11.11 12.98
CA LYS A 174 48.08 -9.84 13.16
C LYS A 174 47.21 -8.61 12.85
N ASP A 175 47.03 -7.81 13.89
CA ASP A 175 46.84 -6.35 13.96
C ASP A 175 45.60 -5.70 13.30
N GLU A 176 44.50 -5.67 14.06
CA GLU A 176 43.12 -5.29 13.66
C GLU A 176 42.88 -3.78 13.47
N SER A 177 43.86 -2.92 13.79
CA SER A 177 43.66 -1.46 13.88
C SER A 177 44.09 -0.69 12.62
N VAL A 178 45.08 -1.19 11.88
CA VAL A 178 45.65 -0.52 10.69
C VAL A 178 44.95 -0.98 9.40
N ILE A 179 44.47 -2.24 9.38
CA ILE A 179 43.70 -2.80 8.27
C ILE A 179 42.33 -2.10 8.16
N LYS A 180 41.69 -1.69 9.27
CA LYS A 180 40.39 -0.99 9.22
C LYS A 180 40.44 0.35 8.50
N LYS A 181 41.48 1.17 8.69
CA LYS A 181 41.61 2.46 7.98
C LYS A 181 41.85 2.29 6.47
N ARG A 182 42.76 1.38 6.09
CA ARG A 182 43.04 1.11 4.67
C ARG A 182 41.89 0.37 3.98
N LYS A 183 41.17 -0.50 4.69
CA LYS A 183 40.01 -1.23 4.17
C LYS A 183 38.80 -0.31 4.00
N ILE A 184 38.63 0.71 4.86
CA ILE A 184 37.64 1.78 4.69
C ILE A 184 37.98 2.62 3.46
N GLU A 185 39.22 3.12 3.32
CA GLU A 185 39.65 3.92 2.16
C GLU A 185 39.60 3.13 0.84
N SER A 186 39.97 1.85 0.84
CA SER A 186 39.86 0.98 -0.35
C SER A 186 38.42 0.56 -0.63
N SER A 187 37.55 0.45 0.39
CA SER A 187 36.12 0.18 0.19
C SER A 187 35.34 1.40 -0.31
N ILE A 188 35.79 2.62 -0.01
CA ILE A 188 35.28 3.86 -0.62
C ILE A 188 35.69 3.92 -2.09
N GLN A 189 36.89 3.48 -2.46
CA GLN A 189 37.30 3.39 -3.87
C GLN A 189 36.60 2.23 -4.62
N ALA A 190 36.34 1.10 -3.97
CA ALA A 190 35.71 -0.08 -4.58
C ALA A 190 34.18 -0.02 -4.72
N SER A 191 33.49 0.91 -4.06
CA SER A 191 32.06 1.17 -4.29
C SER A 191 31.78 2.10 -5.47
N SER A 192 32.80 2.62 -6.14
CA SER A 192 32.71 3.58 -7.25
C SER A 192 32.45 2.94 -8.62
N GLY A 193 31.97 1.69 -8.67
CA GLY A 193 32.02 0.90 -9.90
C GLY A 193 30.93 -0.17 -10.06
N LYS A 194 29.69 0.14 -9.68
CA LYS A 194 28.52 -0.49 -10.33
C LYS A 194 27.91 0.58 -11.20
N GLY A 195 27.95 0.40 -12.52
CA GLY A 195 27.51 1.38 -13.51
C GLY A 195 26.14 1.94 -13.15
N LEU A 196 26.14 3.13 -12.57
CA LEU A 196 24.95 3.96 -12.45
C LEU A 196 24.65 4.39 -13.88
N ASP A 197 23.45 4.08 -14.34
CA ASP A 197 22.90 4.69 -15.53
C ASP A 197 23.14 6.21 -15.41
N GLU A 198 24.02 6.79 -16.24
CA GLU A 198 24.35 8.23 -16.23
C GLU A 198 23.11 9.12 -16.47
N ASN A 199 21.97 8.48 -16.73
CA ASN A 199 20.68 9.12 -16.89
C ASN A 199 19.84 9.20 -15.60
N LEU A 200 20.20 8.52 -14.51
CA LEU A 200 19.41 8.49 -13.28
C LEU A 200 20.04 9.35 -12.16
N ILE A 201 19.30 10.35 -11.69
CA ILE A 201 19.64 11.17 -10.53
C ILE A 201 18.90 10.65 -9.31
N GLN A 202 19.66 10.27 -8.28
CA GLN A 202 19.12 9.92 -6.97
C GLN A 202 19.16 11.14 -6.05
N VAL A 203 18.08 11.39 -5.32
CA VAL A 203 17.95 12.52 -4.40
C VAL A 203 17.10 12.14 -3.19
N TYR A 204 17.52 12.58 -2.01
CA TYR A 204 16.79 12.42 -0.76
C TYR A 204 16.13 13.74 -0.38
N THR A 205 14.92 13.67 0.14
CA THR A 205 14.14 14.84 0.54
C THR A 205 13.49 14.62 1.89
N ASP A 206 13.55 15.63 2.75
CA ASP A 206 12.92 15.65 4.07
C ASP A 206 12.29 17.01 4.35
N GLY A 207 11.21 17.02 5.13
CA GLY A 207 10.56 18.24 5.58
C GLY A 207 10.11 18.17 7.04
N SER A 208 10.83 18.86 7.91
CA SER A 208 10.55 18.85 9.35
C SER A 208 9.81 20.12 9.82
N ALA A 209 8.85 19.96 10.75
CA ALA A 209 8.14 21.08 11.38
C ALA A 209 8.15 21.03 12.91
N ARG A 210 8.75 22.05 13.53
CA ARG A 210 8.70 22.25 14.98
C ARG A 210 7.37 22.90 15.37
N ARG A 211 6.73 22.35 16.41
CA ARG A 211 5.40 22.80 16.91
C ARG A 211 4.31 22.71 15.83
N ASN A 212 4.36 21.68 14.98
CA ASN A 212 3.40 21.46 13.89
C ASN A 212 1.93 21.64 14.35
N GLY A 213 1.17 22.44 13.60
CA GLY A 213 -0.24 22.74 13.88
C GLY A 213 -0.49 23.72 15.05
N ARG A 214 0.54 24.38 15.59
CA ARG A 214 0.41 25.35 16.69
C ARG A 214 0.91 26.74 16.30
N LYS A 215 0.48 27.77 17.03
CA LYS A 215 1.00 29.14 16.86
C LYS A 215 2.51 29.17 17.08
N GLY A 216 3.24 29.82 16.17
CA GLY A 216 4.69 29.87 16.19
C GLY A 216 5.37 28.59 15.69
N ALA A 217 4.66 27.75 14.92
CA ALA A 217 5.26 26.67 14.16
C ALA A 217 6.33 27.22 13.19
N ARG A 218 7.39 26.43 12.98
CA ARG A 218 8.45 26.71 12.03
C ARG A 218 8.82 25.42 11.33
N ALA A 219 8.93 25.44 10.02
CA ALA A 219 9.29 24.28 9.24
C ALA A 219 10.51 24.54 8.36
N GLY A 220 11.26 23.49 8.09
CA GLY A 220 12.46 23.48 7.25
C GLY A 220 12.30 22.50 6.10
N VAL A 221 13.07 22.72 5.04
CA VAL A 221 13.07 21.94 3.81
C VAL A 221 14.49 21.48 3.54
N GLY A 222 14.69 20.18 3.37
CA GLY A 222 15.98 19.56 3.09
C GLY A 222 15.99 18.77 1.79
N VAL A 223 17.02 18.95 0.97
CA VAL A 223 17.27 18.18 -0.26
C VAL A 223 18.74 17.78 -0.30
N PHE A 224 19.00 16.49 -0.48
CA PHE A 224 20.32 15.92 -0.44
C PHE A 224 20.60 15.01 -1.65
N PHE A 225 21.56 15.41 -2.47
CA PHE A 225 22.05 14.68 -3.64
C PHE A 225 23.30 13.84 -3.34
N GLY A 226 24.03 14.18 -2.28
CA GLY A 226 25.27 13.50 -1.89
C GLY A 226 26.22 14.41 -1.11
N THR A 227 27.21 13.82 -0.45
CA THR A 227 28.18 14.58 0.34
C THR A 227 28.93 15.59 -0.54
N ASN A 228 28.95 16.86 -0.12
CA ASN A 228 29.56 17.98 -0.84
C ASN A 228 28.97 18.26 -2.24
N ASP A 229 27.78 17.75 -2.56
CA ASP A 229 27.10 18.12 -3.80
C ASP A 229 26.59 19.57 -3.71
N PRO A 230 26.96 20.46 -4.66
CA PRO A 230 26.55 21.86 -4.62
C PRO A 230 25.04 22.07 -4.82
N ARG A 231 24.31 21.03 -5.24
CA ARG A 231 22.84 21.04 -5.39
C ARG A 231 22.10 20.79 -4.08
N ASN A 232 22.80 20.38 -3.01
CA ASN A 232 22.19 20.22 -1.70
C ASN A 232 21.54 21.53 -1.24
N LEU A 233 20.36 21.43 -0.63
CA LEU A 233 19.57 22.59 -0.21
C LEU A 233 19.08 22.39 1.23
N SER A 234 19.21 23.44 2.03
CA SER A 234 18.55 23.57 3.33
C SER A 234 17.98 24.98 3.45
N GLU A 235 16.66 25.10 3.54
CA GLU A 235 15.99 26.39 3.63
C GLU A 235 14.79 26.35 4.58
N PRO A 236 14.40 27.48 5.20
CA PRO A 236 13.13 27.55 5.92
C PRO A 236 11.95 27.46 4.94
N LEU A 237 10.89 26.76 5.33
CA LEU A 237 9.65 26.73 4.58
C LEU A 237 9.07 28.15 4.46
N GLN A 238 8.83 28.59 3.23
CA GLN A 238 8.28 29.91 2.97
C GLN A 238 6.76 29.97 3.18
N GLY A 239 6.26 31.14 3.57
CA GLY A 239 4.84 31.43 3.75
C GLY A 239 4.31 31.19 5.18
N GLU A 240 3.02 31.46 5.39
CA GLU A 240 2.41 31.45 6.73
C GLU A 240 2.11 30.03 7.25
N LEU A 241 1.80 29.09 6.35
CA LEU A 241 1.41 27.73 6.69
C LEU A 241 2.63 26.86 7.01
N GLN A 242 3.08 26.92 8.25
CA GLN A 242 4.22 26.16 8.74
C GLN A 242 3.79 24.77 9.24
N THR A 243 3.75 23.78 8.33
CA THR A 243 3.33 22.39 8.65
C THR A 243 4.29 21.36 8.08
N ASN A 244 4.34 20.17 8.70
CA ASN A 244 5.22 19.09 8.24
C ASN A 244 4.92 18.70 6.79
N GLN A 245 3.65 18.38 6.50
CA GLN A 245 3.25 17.94 5.15
C GLN A 245 3.58 18.95 4.05
N ARG A 246 3.53 20.24 4.37
CA ARG A 246 3.87 21.29 3.42
C ARG A 246 5.39 21.38 3.20
N ALA A 247 6.19 21.22 4.26
CA ALA A 247 7.64 21.11 4.16
C ALA A 247 8.07 19.91 3.32
N GLU A 248 7.51 18.73 3.60
CA GLU A 248 7.77 17.49 2.86
C GLU A 248 7.51 17.65 1.35
N LEU A 249 6.34 18.19 0.98
CA LEU A 249 6.03 18.45 -0.42
C LEU A 249 6.93 19.52 -1.04
N THR A 250 7.32 20.54 -0.27
CA THR A 250 8.23 21.58 -0.76
C THR A 250 9.61 21.00 -1.03
N ALA A 251 10.10 20.06 -0.22
CA ALA A 251 11.35 19.36 -0.45
C ALA A 251 11.34 18.59 -1.79
N VAL A 252 10.27 17.85 -2.06
CA VAL A 252 10.05 17.18 -3.36
C VAL A 252 10.01 18.19 -4.51
N LEU A 253 9.30 19.31 -4.33
CA LEU A 253 9.24 20.37 -5.34
C LEU A 253 10.63 20.95 -5.63
N ARG A 254 11.44 21.22 -4.61
CA ARG A 254 12.80 21.73 -4.76
C ARG A 254 13.70 20.74 -5.47
N ALA A 255 13.64 19.47 -5.10
CA ALA A 255 14.39 18.43 -5.80
C ALA A 255 14.09 18.42 -7.31
N LEU A 256 12.81 18.48 -7.69
CA LEU A 256 12.42 18.51 -9.11
C LEU A 256 12.77 19.80 -9.85
N GLN A 257 12.83 20.94 -9.15
CA GLN A 257 13.27 22.22 -9.71
C GLN A 257 14.78 22.24 -9.97
N ILE A 258 15.56 21.54 -9.14
CA ILE A 258 17.02 21.46 -9.24
C ILE A 258 17.43 20.42 -10.29
N CYS A 259 16.72 19.30 -10.40
CA CYS A 259 17.03 18.23 -11.35
C CYS A 259 16.75 18.66 -12.81
N PRO A 260 17.71 18.50 -13.74
CA PRO A 260 17.49 18.68 -15.18
C PRO A 260 16.27 17.90 -15.67
N GLN A 261 15.41 18.49 -16.51
CA GLN A 261 14.11 17.88 -16.86
C GLN A 261 14.22 16.65 -17.78
N ASP A 262 15.35 16.48 -18.47
CA ASP A 262 15.67 15.43 -19.43
C ASP A 262 16.34 14.20 -18.80
N LYS A 263 16.52 14.19 -17.47
CA LYS A 263 17.11 13.09 -16.71
C LYS A 263 16.06 12.31 -15.92
N ASP A 264 16.26 11.01 -15.74
CA ASP A 264 15.44 10.23 -14.82
C ASP A 264 15.78 10.65 -13.38
N VAL A 265 14.78 10.71 -12.50
CA VAL A 265 14.97 11.06 -11.09
C VAL A 265 14.30 10.02 -10.20
N GLN A 266 15.05 9.54 -9.21
CA GLN A 266 14.53 8.76 -8.10
C GLN A 266 14.61 9.60 -6.82
N ILE A 267 13.44 9.96 -6.29
CA ILE A 267 13.32 10.73 -5.05
C ILE A 267 13.04 9.77 -3.90
N PHE A 268 13.89 9.81 -2.88
CA PHE A 268 13.71 9.10 -1.62
C PHE A 268 13.12 10.04 -0.58
N THR A 269 12.00 9.65 0.03
CA THR A 269 11.32 10.41 1.09
C THR A 269 10.68 9.45 2.09
N ASP A 270 10.63 9.83 3.36
CA ASP A 270 9.92 9.05 4.38
C ASP A 270 8.42 9.40 4.49
N SER A 271 7.99 10.45 3.76
CA SER A 271 6.63 10.96 3.76
C SER A 271 5.73 10.17 2.83
N THR A 272 5.00 9.22 3.42
CA THR A 272 3.91 8.50 2.74
C THR A 272 2.82 9.45 2.26
N TYR A 273 2.65 10.60 2.91
CA TYR A 273 1.73 11.65 2.45
C TYR A 273 2.17 12.23 1.11
N SER A 274 3.44 12.61 0.97
CA SER A 274 3.99 13.11 -0.30
C SER A 274 3.80 12.08 -1.40
N ILE A 275 4.23 10.82 -1.16
CA ILE A 275 4.10 9.74 -2.15
C ILE A 275 2.64 9.53 -2.56
N ASN A 276 1.73 9.32 -1.61
CA ASN A 276 0.33 9.03 -1.92
C ASN A 276 -0.37 10.22 -2.59
N SER A 277 -0.08 11.45 -2.14
CA SER A 277 -0.64 12.66 -2.74
C SER A 277 -0.25 12.81 -4.21
N LEU A 278 1.00 12.48 -4.56
CA LEU A 278 1.56 12.62 -5.90
C LEU A 278 1.30 11.43 -6.84
N THR A 279 0.93 10.25 -6.31
CA THR A 279 0.75 9.03 -7.12
C THR A 279 -0.69 8.51 -7.18
N LYS A 280 -1.41 8.57 -6.04
CA LYS A 280 -2.74 7.98 -5.88
C LYS A 280 -3.81 9.05 -5.78
N TRP A 281 -3.70 9.95 -4.80
CA TRP A 281 -4.80 10.84 -4.43
C TRP A 281 -5.04 11.98 -5.42
N TYR A 282 -4.00 12.52 -6.07
CA TYR A 282 -4.20 13.60 -7.04
C TYR A 282 -5.15 13.21 -8.18
N LYS A 283 -5.21 11.93 -8.58
CA LYS A 283 -6.12 11.43 -9.62
C LYS A 283 -7.59 11.60 -9.21
N VAL A 284 -7.88 11.30 -7.94
CA VAL A 284 -9.22 11.50 -7.36
C VAL A 284 -9.51 12.98 -7.19
N TRP A 285 -8.54 13.74 -6.68
CA TRP A 285 -8.68 15.18 -6.45
C TRP A 285 -8.91 15.97 -7.74
N LEU A 286 -8.25 15.58 -8.83
CA LEU A 286 -8.44 16.19 -10.15
C LEU A 286 -9.90 16.03 -10.63
N ASN A 287 -10.50 14.87 -10.39
CA ASN A 287 -11.86 14.55 -10.82
C ASN A 287 -12.96 15.11 -9.90
N ASN A 288 -12.62 15.53 -8.68
CA ASN A 288 -13.60 15.99 -7.69
C ASN A 288 -13.44 17.47 -7.28
N ASN A 289 -12.80 18.28 -8.14
CA ASN A 289 -12.54 19.70 -7.89
C ASN A 289 -11.66 19.96 -6.65
N TRP A 290 -10.67 19.10 -6.40
CA TRP A 290 -9.71 19.19 -5.30
C TRP A 290 -10.36 19.19 -3.92
N ARG A 291 -11.25 18.22 -3.71
CA ARG A 291 -11.92 17.99 -2.43
C ARG A 291 -11.42 16.70 -1.77
N THR A 292 -11.28 16.75 -0.46
CA THR A 292 -11.01 15.58 0.38
C THR A 292 -12.29 14.76 0.58
N SER A 293 -12.16 13.55 1.15
CA SER A 293 -13.31 12.66 1.40
C SER A 293 -14.35 13.26 2.35
N ASN A 294 -13.96 14.20 3.21
CA ASN A 294 -14.86 14.92 4.10
C ASN A 294 -15.53 16.15 3.45
N GLY A 295 -15.29 16.39 2.16
CA GLY A 295 -15.86 17.52 1.39
C GLY A 295 -15.05 18.82 1.47
N SER A 296 -14.06 18.93 2.35
CA SER A 296 -13.18 20.11 2.48
C SER A 296 -12.20 20.20 1.33
N SER A 297 -11.77 21.41 0.98
CA SER A 297 -10.72 21.63 -0.03
C SER A 297 -9.38 21.04 0.40
N VAL A 298 -8.64 20.47 -0.56
CA VAL A 298 -7.29 19.96 -0.32
C VAL A 298 -6.34 21.13 -0.02
N VAL A 299 -5.80 21.17 1.19
CA VAL A 299 -4.98 22.29 1.69
C VAL A 299 -3.71 22.50 0.88
N ASN A 300 -2.99 21.42 0.55
CA ASN A 300 -1.71 21.48 -0.18
C ASN A 300 -1.88 21.33 -1.70
N LYS A 301 -3.04 21.73 -2.23
CA LYS A 301 -3.36 21.65 -3.66
C LYS A 301 -2.30 22.34 -4.51
N ASP A 302 -1.86 23.53 -4.09
CA ASP A 302 -0.89 24.36 -4.77
C ASP A 302 0.44 23.62 -5.02
N LEU A 303 0.99 22.97 -3.99
CA LEU A 303 2.23 22.20 -4.11
C LEU A 303 2.05 20.93 -4.93
N VAL A 304 0.97 20.18 -4.69
CA VAL A 304 0.71 18.94 -5.44
C VAL A 304 0.55 19.26 -6.94
N GLN A 305 -0.16 20.33 -7.30
CA GLN A 305 -0.29 20.74 -8.69
C GLN A 305 1.05 21.15 -9.31
N ALA A 306 1.85 21.94 -8.60
CA ALA A 306 3.17 22.35 -9.09
C ALA A 306 4.11 21.16 -9.32
N ILE A 307 4.15 20.22 -8.38
CA ILE A 307 4.98 19.01 -8.48
C ILE A 307 4.49 18.14 -9.64
N ARG A 308 3.18 17.88 -9.74
CA ARG A 308 2.61 17.09 -10.83
C ARG A 308 2.90 17.71 -12.19
N HIS A 309 2.81 19.03 -12.32
CA HIS A 309 3.18 19.73 -13.55
C HIS A 309 4.63 19.45 -13.95
N LEU A 310 5.59 19.53 -13.01
CA LEU A 310 6.98 19.20 -13.28
C LEU A 310 7.18 17.74 -13.69
N MET A 311 6.53 16.80 -12.98
CA MET A 311 6.58 15.36 -13.33
C MET A 311 6.03 15.09 -14.73
N ASP A 312 4.93 15.74 -15.09
CA ASP A 312 4.29 15.60 -16.40
C ASP A 312 5.18 16.21 -17.50
N CYS A 313 5.79 17.39 -17.27
CA CYS A 313 6.77 17.98 -18.19
C CYS A 313 7.97 17.05 -18.43
N ARG A 314 8.54 16.44 -17.39
CA ARG A 314 9.62 15.45 -17.53
C ARG A 314 9.18 14.25 -18.35
N SER A 315 7.97 13.75 -18.10
CA SER A 315 7.39 12.63 -18.85
C SER A 315 7.23 12.95 -20.34
N THR A 316 6.89 14.21 -20.70
CA THR A 316 6.81 14.62 -22.12
C THR A 316 8.17 14.65 -22.83
N LEU A 317 9.27 14.78 -22.08
CA LEU A 317 10.64 14.70 -22.60
C LEU A 317 11.19 13.26 -22.62
N GLY A 318 10.40 12.28 -22.18
CA GLY A 318 10.81 10.87 -22.11
C GLY A 318 11.49 10.49 -20.79
N SER A 319 11.61 11.41 -19.85
CA SER A 319 12.26 11.19 -18.55
C SER A 319 11.26 10.78 -17.47
N LYS A 320 11.72 9.96 -16.53
CA LYS A 320 10.91 9.39 -15.45
C LYS A 320 11.11 10.11 -14.13
N THR A 321 10.12 10.03 -13.26
CA THR A 321 10.20 10.48 -11.88
C THR A 321 9.60 9.42 -10.97
N ASP A 322 10.46 8.73 -10.23
CA ASP A 322 10.09 7.68 -9.30
C ASP A 322 10.17 8.19 -7.87
N LEU A 323 9.16 7.86 -7.06
CA LEU A 323 9.12 8.19 -5.64
C LEU A 323 9.29 6.88 -4.84
N SER A 324 10.37 6.80 -4.08
CA SER A 324 10.71 5.64 -3.25
C SER A 324 10.54 5.99 -1.78
N TRP A 325 9.75 5.18 -1.07
CA TRP A 325 9.61 5.35 0.37
C TRP A 325 10.85 4.84 1.10
N VAL A 326 11.38 5.63 2.03
CA VAL A 326 12.44 5.21 2.95
C VAL A 326 11.97 5.32 4.39
N ARG A 327 12.55 4.50 5.26
CA ARG A 327 12.22 4.56 6.68
C ARG A 327 12.93 5.74 7.34
N GLY A 328 12.17 6.68 7.87
CA GLY A 328 12.71 7.74 8.73
C GLY A 328 13.45 7.20 9.96
N HIS A 329 14.53 7.88 10.34
CA HIS A 329 15.38 7.59 11.50
C HIS A 329 15.92 6.14 11.60
N ASN A 330 16.32 5.54 10.47
CA ASN A 330 16.80 4.16 10.44
C ASN A 330 18.21 3.99 9.83
N HIS A 331 19.16 4.90 10.12
CA HIS A 331 20.55 4.82 9.63
C HIS A 331 20.69 4.84 8.11
N ASN A 332 19.71 5.41 7.39
CA ASN A 332 19.90 5.74 5.98
C ASN A 332 20.57 7.11 5.89
N PHE A 333 21.87 7.10 5.60
CA PHE A 333 22.70 8.31 5.51
C PHE A 333 22.09 9.41 4.64
N GLY A 334 21.47 9.06 3.50
CA GLY A 334 20.86 10.07 2.62
C GLY A 334 19.63 10.73 3.23
N ASN A 335 18.79 9.97 3.94
CA ASN A 335 17.62 10.52 4.63
C ASN A 335 18.04 11.33 5.87
N GLU A 336 19.05 10.87 6.61
CA GLU A 336 19.59 11.58 7.78
C GLU A 336 20.34 12.86 7.42
N ALA A 337 20.88 12.94 6.20
CA ALA A 337 21.49 14.17 5.70
C ALA A 337 20.46 15.17 5.15
N ALA A 338 19.25 14.69 4.81
CA ALA A 338 18.15 15.53 4.37
C ALA A 338 17.35 16.12 5.55
N ASP A 339 17.11 15.32 6.61
CA ASP A 339 16.55 15.75 7.92
C ASP A 339 17.48 16.73 8.66
#